data_AF-A0A964XRS4-F1
#
_entry.id   AF-A0A964XRS4-F1
#
_cell.length_a   1.000
_cell.length_b   1.000
_cell.length_c   1.000
_cell.angle_alpha   90.00
_cell.angle_beta   90.00
_cell.angle_gamma   90.00
#
_symmetry.space_group_name_H-M   'P 1'
#
loop_
_entity.id
_entity.type
_entity.pdbx_description
1 polymer ?
#
loop_
_entity_poly.entity_id
_entity_poly.type
_entity_poly.pdbx_seq_one_letter_code
_entity_poly.pdbx_strand_id
1 'polypeptide(L)'
;MRYAKRRDNNHAEIVAALRKTGFEVIDFASAGHDIPDLLAIKPLRDGVAWAVWVEVKAKGGRLSDGQKRFQAIFQPRGEWYEARDAEEAVATLQAMYLKALHTEECV
;
A
#
# COMPACT_ATOMS: atom_id res chain seq x y z
N MET A 1 -14.17 -6.19 19.61
CA MET A 1 -12.69 -6.10 19.76
C MET A 1 -11.88 -7.08 18.90
N ARG A 2 -12.39 -8.27 18.52
CA ARG A 2 -11.64 -9.22 17.66
C ARG A 2 -11.25 -8.68 16.28
N TYR A 3 -12.09 -7.82 15.69
CA TYR A 3 -11.83 -7.21 14.39
C TYR A 3 -10.63 -6.26 14.40
N ALA A 4 -10.58 -5.34 15.38
CA ALA A 4 -9.46 -4.40 15.57
C ALA A 4 -8.15 -5.17 15.74
N LYS A 5 -8.11 -6.14 16.67
CA LYS A 5 -6.93 -6.98 16.90
C LYS A 5 -6.43 -7.70 15.64
N ARG A 6 -7.35 -8.19 14.78
CA ARG A 6 -6.96 -8.84 13.52
C ARG A 6 -6.41 -7.84 12.50
N ARG A 7 -6.99 -6.65 12.40
CA ARG A 7 -6.44 -5.58 11.55
C ARG A 7 -5.04 -5.20 12.02
N ASP A 8 -4.86 -5.02 13.32
CA ASP A 8 -3.59 -4.62 13.91
C ASP A 8 -2.50 -5.69 13.67
N ASN A 9 -2.86 -6.98 13.74
CA ASN A 9 -1.98 -8.07 13.35
C ASN A 9 -1.58 -7.99 11.86
N ASN A 10 -2.58 -7.87 10.97
CA ASN A 10 -2.31 -7.76 9.53
C ASN A 10 -1.42 -6.55 9.21
N HIS A 11 -1.68 -5.41 9.85
CA HIS A 11 -0.91 -4.17 9.67
C HIS A 11 0.56 -4.38 9.99
N ALA A 12 0.86 -4.91 11.19
CA ALA A 12 2.23 -5.15 11.61
C ALA A 12 2.96 -6.16 10.70
N GLU A 13 2.27 -7.23 10.29
CA GLU A 13 2.82 -8.25 9.39
C GLU A 13 3.13 -7.68 8.00
N ILE A 14 2.21 -6.89 7.43
CA ILE A 14 2.37 -6.24 6.13
C ILE A 14 3.54 -5.24 6.18
N VAL A 15 3.58 -4.36 7.19
CA VAL A 15 4.68 -3.38 7.34
C VAL A 15 6.04 -4.09 7.41
N ALA A 16 6.13 -5.14 8.23
CA ALA A 16 7.37 -5.92 8.37
C ALA A 16 7.77 -6.59 7.05
N ALA A 17 6.82 -7.17 6.33
CA ALA A 17 7.07 -7.85 5.06
C ALA A 17 7.51 -6.87 3.95
N LEU A 18 6.83 -5.73 3.81
CA LEU A 18 7.20 -4.69 2.84
C LEU A 18 8.61 -4.17 3.09
N ARG A 19 8.94 -3.81 4.34
CA ARG A 19 10.27 -3.35 4.72
C ARG A 19 11.37 -4.35 4.39
N LYS A 20 11.12 -5.66 4.61
CA LYS A 20 12.07 -6.72 4.25
C LYS A 20 12.38 -6.80 2.75
N THR A 21 11.51 -6.26 1.89
CA THR A 21 11.68 -6.29 0.43
C THR A 21 12.16 -4.96 -0.17
N GLY A 22 12.72 -4.10 0.69
CA GLY A 22 13.37 -2.85 0.28
C GLY A 22 12.40 -1.69 0.06
N PHE A 23 11.16 -1.80 0.51
CA PHE A 23 10.28 -0.63 0.63
C PHE A 23 10.59 0.14 1.90
N GLU A 24 10.71 1.46 1.78
CA GLU A 24 10.43 2.35 2.89
C GLU A 24 8.91 2.37 3.13
N VAL A 25 8.49 2.41 4.39
CA VAL A 25 7.06 2.40 4.74
C VAL A 25 6.81 3.44 5.82
N ILE A 26 6.02 4.45 5.46
CA ILE A 26 5.51 5.49 6.36
C ILE A 26 4.14 5.04 6.88
N ASP A 27 3.98 5.05 8.20
CA ASP A 27 2.76 4.63 8.88
C ASP A 27 1.82 5.83 9.12
N PHE A 28 0.63 5.76 8.53
CA PHE A 28 -0.43 6.76 8.62
C PHE A 28 -1.69 6.22 9.33
N ALA A 29 -1.65 5.03 9.94
CA ALA A 29 -2.84 4.41 10.55
C ALA A 29 -3.46 5.24 11.68
N SER A 30 -2.70 6.17 12.27
CA SER A 30 -3.17 7.11 13.30
C SER A 30 -3.54 8.50 12.77
N ALA A 31 -3.36 8.79 11.48
CA ALA A 31 -3.63 10.10 10.88
C ALA A 31 -5.12 10.46 10.85
N GLY A 32 -6.00 9.45 10.78
CA GLY A 32 -7.45 9.64 10.75
C GLY A 32 -7.98 10.19 9.42
N HIS A 33 -9.22 10.69 9.42
CA HIS A 33 -9.86 11.36 8.26
C HIS A 33 -9.83 10.59 6.94
N ASP A 34 -9.97 9.26 7.00
CA ASP A 34 -9.94 8.35 5.84
C ASP A 34 -8.61 8.36 5.05
N ILE A 35 -7.53 8.88 5.63
CA ILE A 35 -6.17 8.73 5.10
C ILE A 35 -5.83 7.23 5.10
N PRO A 36 -5.22 6.70 4.01
CA PRO A 36 -4.86 5.29 3.93
C PRO A 36 -3.81 4.93 4.98
N ASP A 37 -3.83 3.68 5.46
CA ASP A 37 -3.01 3.25 6.58
C ASP A 37 -1.49 3.40 6.34
N LEU A 38 -0.99 3.20 5.12
CA LEU A 38 0.44 3.21 4.82
C LEU A 38 0.76 3.92 3.51
N LEU A 39 1.96 4.51 3.44
CA LEU A 39 2.62 4.90 2.19
C LEU A 39 3.89 4.08 2.02
N ALA A 40 3.90 3.17 1.03
CA ALA A 40 5.08 2.39 0.69
C ALA A 40 5.85 3.08 -0.44
N ILE A 41 7.15 3.23 -0.27
CA ILE A 41 8.03 4.00 -1.15
C ILE A 41 9.22 3.13 -1.54
N LYS A 42 9.62 3.16 -2.80
CA LYS A 42 10.81 2.47 -3.28
C LYS A 42 11.52 3.32 -4.34
N PRO A 43 12.86 3.46 -4.28
CA PRO A 43 13.60 4.16 -5.33
C PRO A 43 13.28 3.53 -6.69
N LEU A 44 12.96 4.35 -7.68
CA LEU A 44 12.66 3.90 -9.04
C LEU A 44 13.88 4.11 -9.94
N ARG A 45 14.41 5.34 -9.99
CA ARG A 45 15.62 5.77 -10.73
C ARG A 45 16.04 7.16 -10.29
N ASP A 46 17.31 7.53 -10.45
CA ASP A 46 17.90 8.87 -10.28
C ASP A 46 17.03 9.93 -9.59
N GLY A 47 16.96 9.87 -8.26
CA GLY A 47 16.25 10.86 -7.43
C GLY A 47 14.71 10.79 -7.45
N VAL A 48 14.13 9.88 -8.23
CA VAL A 48 12.70 9.61 -8.31
C VAL A 48 12.35 8.33 -7.54
N ALA A 49 11.38 8.44 -6.64
CA ALA A 49 10.81 7.30 -5.94
C ALA A 49 9.42 6.97 -6.50
N TRP A 50 9.13 5.67 -6.57
CA TRP A 50 7.76 5.20 -6.75
C TRP A 50 7.08 5.09 -5.38
N ALA A 51 5.85 5.59 -5.28
CA ALA A 51 5.08 5.58 -4.06
C ALA A 51 3.69 4.99 -4.30
N VAL A 52 3.21 4.21 -3.35
CA VAL A 52 1.90 3.54 -3.42
C VAL A 52 1.22 3.63 -2.06
N TRP A 53 -0.02 4.11 -2.06
CA TRP A 53 -0.89 4.09 -0.89
C TRP A 53 -1.38 2.67 -0.65
N VAL A 54 -1.28 2.21 0.60
CA VAL A 54 -1.74 0.89 1.01
C VAL A 54 -2.75 1.03 2.14
N GLU A 55 -3.98 0.59 1.89
CA GLU A 55 -5.04 0.52 2.89
C GLU A 55 -5.12 -0.91 3.44
N VAL A 56 -4.99 -1.08 4.76
CA VAL A 56 -4.96 -2.40 5.41
C VAL A 56 -6.36 -2.79 5.87
N LYS A 57 -6.92 -3.83 5.24
CA LYS A 57 -8.22 -4.39 5.61
C LYS A 57 -8.11 -5.82 6.10
N ALA A 58 -8.72 -6.08 7.25
CA ALA A 58 -9.02 -7.45 7.65
C ALA A 58 -9.99 -8.13 6.64
N LYS A 59 -9.97 -9.46 6.52
CA LYS A 59 -10.87 -10.23 5.62
C LYS A 59 -12.35 -9.79 5.77
N GLY A 60 -12.95 -9.38 4.66
CA GLY A 60 -14.33 -8.89 4.58
C GLY A 60 -14.53 -7.41 4.99
N GLY A 61 -13.47 -6.72 5.41
CA GLY A 61 -13.48 -5.27 5.66
C GLY A 61 -13.77 -4.51 4.37
N ARG A 62 -14.52 -3.40 4.48
CA ARG A 62 -14.89 -2.54 3.36
C ARG A 62 -14.20 -1.20 3.47
N LEU A 63 -13.95 -0.55 2.33
CA LEU A 63 -13.49 0.83 2.29
C LEU A 63 -14.59 1.78 2.77
N SER A 64 -14.20 2.78 3.56
CA SER A 64 -15.05 3.95 3.82
C SER A 64 -15.20 4.79 2.55
N ASP A 65 -16.12 5.75 2.56
CA ASP A 65 -16.31 6.61 1.38
C ASP A 65 -15.10 7.52 1.12
N GLY A 66 -14.37 7.96 2.14
CA GLY A 66 -13.10 8.67 1.93
C GLY A 66 -12.01 7.80 1.34
N GLN A 67 -11.88 6.56 1.78
CA GLN A 67 -10.91 5.63 1.22
C GLN A 67 -11.24 5.27 -0.24
N LYS A 68 -12.52 5.18 -0.61
CA LYS A 68 -12.94 5.05 -2.03
C LYS A 68 -12.56 6.27 -2.86
N ARG A 69 -12.56 7.49 -2.29
CA ARG A 69 -12.08 8.69 -2.99
C ARG A 69 -10.57 8.62 -3.25
N PHE A 70 -9.78 8.18 -2.26
CA PHE A 70 -8.35 7.92 -2.49
C PHE A 70 -8.15 6.88 -3.59
N GLN A 71 -8.83 5.74 -3.49
CA GLN A 71 -8.78 4.69 -4.50
C GLN A 71 -9.07 5.25 -5.91
N ALA A 72 -10.14 6.02 -6.07
CA ALA A 72 -10.52 6.59 -7.37
C ALA A 72 -9.45 7.54 -7.95
N ILE A 73 -8.68 8.23 -7.11
CA ILE A 73 -7.63 9.17 -7.53
C ILE A 73 -6.33 8.44 -7.88
N PHE A 74 -5.91 7.50 -7.02
CA PHE A 74 -4.57 6.92 -7.06
C PHE A 74 -4.51 5.56 -7.77
N GLN A 75 -5.59 4.78 -7.79
CA GLN A 75 -5.60 3.49 -8.49
C GLN A 75 -5.36 3.61 -10.01
N PRO A 76 -5.96 4.58 -10.74
CA PRO A 76 -5.66 4.75 -12.17
C PRO A 76 -4.19 5.09 -12.47
N ARG A 77 -3.46 5.61 -11.49
CA ARG A 77 -2.03 5.95 -11.58
C ARG A 77 -1.11 4.77 -11.24
N GLY A 78 -1.68 3.66 -10.76
CA GLY A 78 -0.92 2.55 -10.20
C GLY A 78 -0.35 2.86 -8.81
N GLU A 79 -0.95 3.80 -8.07
CA GLU A 79 -0.45 4.32 -6.78
C GLU A 79 -1.38 3.93 -5.61
N TRP A 80 -2.19 2.88 -5.76
CA TRP A 80 -3.13 2.40 -4.74
C TRP A 80 -3.17 0.88 -4.64
N TYR A 81 -3.23 0.35 -3.42
CA TYR A 81 -3.49 -1.06 -3.14
C TYR A 81 -4.28 -1.27 -1.84
N GLU A 82 -5.20 -2.24 -1.84
CA GLU A 82 -5.90 -2.70 -0.62
C GLU A 82 -5.24 -3.99 -0.14
N ALA A 83 -4.54 -3.93 0.98
CA ALA A 83 -3.80 -5.08 1.51
C ALA A 83 -4.63 -5.84 2.56
N ARG A 84 -4.64 -7.17 2.44
CA ARG A 84 -5.32 -8.07 3.40
C ARG A 84 -4.43 -9.14 3.97
N ASP A 85 -3.32 -9.40 3.31
CA ASP A 85 -2.34 -10.44 3.61
C ASP A 85 -0.94 -9.91 3.27
N ALA A 86 0.06 -10.33 4.04
CA ALA A 86 1.43 -9.83 3.89
C ALA A 86 2.14 -10.39 2.65
N GLU A 87 1.93 -11.66 2.33
CA GLU A 87 2.55 -12.31 1.17
C GLU A 87 1.98 -11.75 -0.14
N GLU A 88 0.65 -11.66 -0.22
CA GLU A 88 -0.05 -11.08 -1.36
C GLU A 88 0.30 -9.60 -1.55
N ALA A 89 0.41 -8.84 -0.45
CA ALA A 89 0.81 -7.43 -0.51
C ALA A 89 2.22 -7.27 -1.08
N VAL A 90 3.19 -8.06 -0.62
CA VAL A 90 4.56 -8.01 -1.16
C VAL A 90 4.57 -8.37 -2.64
N ALA A 91 3.95 -9.50 -3.01
CA ALA A 91 3.94 -9.96 -4.40
C ALA A 91 3.31 -8.91 -5.35
N THR A 92 2.18 -8.33 -4.94
CA THR A 92 1.47 -7.33 -5.74
C THR A 92 2.24 -6.02 -5.86
N LEU A 93 2.76 -5.48 -4.75
CA LEU A 93 3.52 -4.23 -4.78
C LEU A 93 4.82 -4.37 -5.57
N GLN A 94 5.49 -5.52 -5.50
CA GLN A 94 6.65 -5.82 -6.34
C GLN A 94 6.26 -5.83 -7.83
N ALA A 95 5.16 -6.48 -8.20
CA ALA A 95 4.70 -6.49 -9.59
C ALA A 95 4.31 -5.09 -10.09
N MET A 96 3.65 -4.29 -9.25
CA MET A 96 3.31 -2.89 -9.56
C MET A 96 4.57 -2.03 -9.73
N TYR A 97 5.55 -2.19 -8.84
CA TYR A 97 6.84 -1.50 -8.92
C TYR A 97 7.58 -1.86 -10.22
N LEU A 98 7.69 -3.14 -10.56
CA LEU A 98 8.35 -3.59 -11.79
C LEU A 98 7.62 -3.06 -13.04
N LYS A 99 6.29 -3.02 -13.02
CA LYS A 99 5.52 -2.41 -14.10
C LYS A 99 5.82 -0.92 -14.23
N ALA A 100 5.89 -0.18 -13.12
CA ALA A 100 6.23 1.24 -13.12
C ALA A 100 7.66 1.48 -13.65
N LEU A 101 8.59 0.59 -13.32
CA LEU A 101 9.97 0.65 -13.82
C LEU A 101 10.04 0.51 -15.34
N HIS A 102 9.26 -0.39 -15.94
CA HIS A 102 9.28 -0.66 -17.39
C HIS A 102 8.37 0.23 -18.23
N THR A 103 7.33 0.85 -17.65
CA THR A 103 6.37 1.69 -18.41
C THR A 103 7.03 2.94 -19.01
N GLU A 104 8.10 3.44 -18.41
CA GLU A 104 8.80 4.65 -18.86
C GLU A 104 10.07 4.37 -19.69
N GLU A 105 10.35 3.09 -20.03
CA GLU A 105 11.39 2.73 -21.02
C GLU A 105 10.88 2.85 -22.48
N CYS A 106 9.57 3.05 -22.66
CA CYS A 106 8.91 3.12 -23.96
C CYS A 106 8.58 4.56 -24.42
N VAL A 107 9.16 5.59 -23.79
CA VAL A 107 8.97 7.01 -24.14
C VAL A 107 10.24 7.62 -24.70
#